data_AF-A0A371HLD4-F1
#
_entry.id   AF-A0A371HLD4-F1
#
_cell.length_a   1.000
_cell.length_b   1.000
_cell.length_c   1.000
_cell.angle_alpha   90.00
_cell.angle_beta   90.00
_cell.angle_gamma   90.00
#
_symmetry.space_group_name_H-M   'P 1'
#
loop_
_entity.id
_entity.type
_entity.pdbx_description
1 polymer ?
#
loop_
_entity_poly.entity_id
_entity_poly.type
_entity_poly.pdbx_seq_one_letter_code
_entity_poly.pdbx_strand_id
1 'polypeptide(L)'
;MFDECAGKLCSIIIDGGISVNVASSRLVDKLKLPTLAYPRPYKLQWLNSERKLTVTKQVSLTFTLGKYEDKVLCDVVPMEAIDILLGRPGQYDHKVTYDGVTNRFSFIHRGQKVTLKALSLKEVNEDHIKMILRKRKERKEKERKKMEKKKMTKASNKISLRTSHIGCHQSGG
;
A
#
# COMPACT_ATOMS: atom_id res chain seq x y z
N MET A 1 -6.60 -14.79 2.55
CA MET A 1 -5.30 -14.32 3.08
C MET A 1 -5.08 -12.97 2.45
N PHE A 2 -4.70 -11.95 3.23
CA PHE A 2 -4.65 -10.59 2.70
C PHE A 2 -3.23 -10.25 2.28
N ASP A 3 -3.12 -9.52 1.18
CA ASP A 3 -1.84 -9.02 0.71
C ASP A 3 -1.48 -7.75 1.47
N GLU A 4 -0.24 -7.68 1.92
CA GLU A 4 0.24 -6.56 2.72
C GLU A 4 1.49 -5.95 2.10
N CYS A 5 1.63 -4.63 2.24
CA CYS A 5 2.87 -3.91 1.95
C CYS A 5 3.20 -3.09 3.19
N ALA A 6 4.41 -3.26 3.73
CA ALA A 6 4.85 -2.62 4.98
C ALA A 6 3.81 -2.74 6.12
N GLY A 7 3.21 -3.93 6.30
CA GLY A 7 2.21 -4.21 7.33
C GLY A 7 0.87 -3.47 7.16
N LYS A 8 0.55 -3.03 5.94
CA LYS A 8 -0.75 -2.45 5.57
C LYS A 8 -1.38 -3.24 4.45
N LEU A 9 -2.69 -3.42 4.55
CA LEU A 9 -3.50 -4.04 3.49
C LEU A 9 -3.32 -3.28 2.17
N CYS A 10 -2.97 -4.03 1.13
CA CYS A 10 -2.77 -3.54 -0.22
C CYS A 10 -3.49 -4.42 -1.24
N SER A 11 -3.84 -3.83 -2.37
CA SER A 11 -4.22 -4.58 -3.58
C SER A 11 -2.98 -4.85 -4.40
N ILE A 12 -2.68 -6.14 -4.64
CA ILE A 12 -1.55 -6.57 -5.45
C ILE A 12 -2.10 -7.38 -6.62
N ILE A 13 -1.71 -7.02 -7.84
CA ILE A 13 -1.97 -7.81 -9.03
C ILE A 13 -0.63 -8.32 -9.57
N ILE A 14 -0.57 -9.60 -9.91
CA ILE A 14 0.56 -10.18 -10.64
C ILE A 14 0.11 -10.36 -12.08
N ASP A 15 0.73 -9.62 -13.00
CA ASP A 15 0.44 -9.69 -14.43
C ASP A 15 1.66 -10.22 -15.18
N GLY A 16 1.51 -11.43 -15.74
CA GLY A 16 2.53 -12.06 -16.57
C GLY A 16 2.76 -11.37 -17.92
N GLY A 17 1.88 -10.46 -18.33
CA GLY A 17 2.00 -9.68 -19.57
C GLY A 17 2.96 -8.50 -19.46
N ILE A 18 3.10 -7.90 -18.27
CA ILE A 18 3.93 -6.72 -18.08
C ILE A 18 5.35 -7.11 -17.61
N SER A 19 6.34 -6.30 -17.95
CA SER A 19 7.75 -6.52 -17.61
C SER A 19 8.26 -5.64 -16.47
N VAL A 20 7.41 -4.77 -15.93
CA VAL A 20 7.78 -3.76 -14.94
C VAL A 20 6.91 -3.86 -13.70
N ASN A 21 7.51 -3.62 -12.53
CA ASN A 21 6.79 -3.51 -11.28
C ASN A 21 6.40 -2.06 -11.04
N VAL A 22 5.18 -1.84 -10.60
CA VAL A 22 4.56 -0.53 -10.47
C VAL A 22 3.89 -0.41 -9.11
N ALA A 23 4.10 0.74 -8.46
CA ALA A 23 3.43 1.10 -7.21
C ALA A 23 2.65 2.41 -7.40
N SER A 24 1.45 2.48 -6.85
CA SER A 24 0.68 3.73 -6.87
C SER A 24 1.34 4.79 -5.99
N SER A 25 1.42 6.03 -6.49
CA SER A 25 1.87 7.18 -5.69
C SER A 25 1.07 7.32 -4.39
N ARG A 26 -0.24 7.08 -4.46
CA ARG A 26 -1.14 7.06 -3.29
C ARG A 26 -0.69 6.08 -2.21
N LEU A 27 -0.25 4.87 -2.58
CA LEU A 27 0.27 3.89 -1.62
C LEU A 27 1.57 4.41 -0.99
N VAL A 28 2.51 4.86 -1.82
CA VAL A 28 3.82 5.38 -1.38
C VAL A 28 3.64 6.52 -0.39
N ASP A 29 2.78 7.48 -0.69
CA ASP A 29 2.47 8.62 0.18
C ASP A 29 1.78 8.18 1.47
N LYS A 30 0.82 7.25 1.38
CA LYS A 30 0.09 6.70 2.54
C LYS A 30 1.04 6.00 3.51
N LEU A 31 2.03 5.29 2.99
CA LEU A 31 3.02 4.54 3.77
C LEU A 31 4.25 5.37 4.15
N LYS A 32 4.39 6.58 3.58
CA LYS A 32 5.56 7.45 3.74
C LYS A 32 6.86 6.73 3.37
N LEU A 33 6.82 5.95 2.30
CA LEU A 33 7.99 5.21 1.84
C LEU A 33 9.00 6.16 1.18
N PRO A 34 10.31 5.99 1.43
CA PRO A 34 11.32 6.76 0.74
C PRO A 34 11.31 6.42 -0.75
N THR A 35 11.43 7.45 -1.58
CA THR A 35 11.52 7.29 -3.04
C THR A 35 12.90 7.71 -3.53
N LEU A 36 13.36 7.04 -4.58
CA LEU A 36 14.59 7.38 -5.29
C LEU A 36 14.19 8.06 -6.60
N ALA A 37 14.81 9.20 -6.89
CA ALA A 37 14.61 9.86 -8.18
C ALA A 37 15.30 9.04 -9.28
N TYR A 38 14.63 8.88 -10.42
CA TYR A 38 15.25 8.32 -11.60
C TYR A 38 16.24 9.31 -12.20
N PRO A 39 17.50 8.91 -12.46
CA PRO A 39 18.45 9.77 -13.16
C PRO A 39 18.01 10.12 -14.58
N ARG A 40 17.23 9.23 -15.21
CA ARG A 40 16.68 9.40 -16.56
C ARG A 40 15.20 9.03 -16.57
N PRO A 41 14.30 10.02 -16.40
CA PRO A 41 12.86 9.79 -16.52
C PRO A 41 12.48 9.21 -17.88
N TYR A 42 11.48 8.33 -17.91
CA TYR A 42 11.02 7.69 -19.14
C TYR A 42 9.50 7.64 -19.23
N LYS A 43 8.95 7.47 -20.44
CA LYS A 43 7.50 7.43 -20.67
C LYS A 43 6.96 5.99 -20.59
N LEU A 44 5.98 5.77 -19.72
CA LEU A 44 5.21 4.53 -19.67
C LEU A 44 4.00 4.63 -20.62
N GLN A 45 4.18 4.19 -21.86
CA GLN A 45 3.15 4.31 -22.90
C GLN A 45 1.99 3.31 -22.74
N TRP A 46 2.24 2.13 -22.17
CA TRP A 46 1.23 1.08 -22.07
C TRP A 46 0.18 1.34 -20.97
N LEU A 47 0.51 2.17 -19.97
CA LEU A 47 -0.39 2.49 -18.86
C LEU A 47 -1.26 3.73 -19.14
N ASN A 48 -0.90 4.55 -20.13
CA ASN A 48 -1.65 5.75 -20.49
C ASN A 48 -1.58 5.99 -22.00
N SER A 49 -2.73 5.82 -22.68
CA SER A 49 -2.90 6.02 -24.13
C SER A 49 -2.56 7.43 -24.59
N GLU A 50 -2.66 8.44 -23.72
CA GLU A 50 -2.30 9.83 -24.02
C GLU A 50 -0.78 10.10 -23.92
N ARG A 51 0.06 9.09 -23.60
CA ARG A 51 1.52 9.17 -23.50
C ARG A 51 2.07 10.26 -22.56
N LYS A 52 1.24 10.75 -21.63
CA LYS A 52 1.62 11.80 -20.66
C LYS A 52 2.34 11.24 -19.43
N LEU A 53 2.26 9.93 -19.20
CA LEU A 53 2.82 9.34 -17.99
C LEU A 53 4.33 9.20 -18.08
N THR A 54 5.04 10.04 -17.32
CA THR A 54 6.50 10.00 -17.18
C THR A 54 6.85 9.46 -15.80
N VAL A 55 7.62 8.37 -15.77
CA VAL A 55 8.17 7.80 -14.54
C VAL A 55 9.38 8.61 -14.15
N THR A 56 9.35 9.16 -12.95
CA THR A 56 10.44 9.99 -12.40
C THR A 56 11.00 9.47 -11.09
N LYS A 57 10.34 8.47 -10.48
CA LYS A 57 10.69 7.96 -9.15
C LYS A 57 10.49 6.45 -9.07
N GLN A 58 11.28 5.82 -8.22
CA GLN A 58 11.10 4.43 -7.77
C GLN A 58 10.94 4.36 -6.27
N VAL A 59 10.35 3.26 -5.82
CA VAL A 59 10.24 2.90 -4.41
C VAL A 59 10.68 1.45 -4.25
N SER A 60 11.47 1.18 -3.21
CA SER A 60 11.71 -0.19 -2.77
C SER A 60 10.68 -0.53 -1.70
N LEU A 61 9.89 -1.57 -1.93
CA LEU A 61 8.83 -2.00 -1.02
C LEU A 61 8.95 -3.48 -0.70
N THR A 62 8.59 -3.83 0.53
CA THR A 62 8.42 -5.22 0.96
C THR A 62 6.93 -5.53 0.99
N PHE A 63 6.53 -6.63 0.36
CA PHE A 63 5.17 -7.10 0.34
C PHE A 63 5.07 -8.56 0.79
N THR A 64 3.87 -8.95 1.19
CA THR A 64 3.55 -10.30 1.64
C THR A 64 2.34 -10.82 0.88
N LEU A 65 2.46 -12.00 0.28
CA LEU A 65 1.37 -12.78 -0.32
C LEU A 65 1.18 -14.05 0.50
N GLY A 66 0.33 -13.96 1.51
CA GLY A 66 0.15 -15.05 2.46
C GLY A 66 1.38 -15.33 3.31
N LYS A 67 2.10 -16.43 3.05
CA LYS A 67 3.37 -16.75 3.72
C LYS A 67 4.60 -16.31 2.92
N TYR A 68 4.40 -15.90 1.69
CA TYR A 68 5.46 -15.39 0.83
C TYR A 68 5.74 -13.94 1.20
N GLU A 69 7.01 -13.59 1.42
CA GLU A 69 7.45 -12.22 1.63
C GLU A 69 8.61 -11.93 0.70
N ASP A 70 8.57 -10.78 0.03
CA ASP A 70 9.63 -10.37 -0.87
C ASP A 70 9.77 -8.85 -0.95
N LYS A 71 10.95 -8.41 -1.41
CA LYS A 71 11.30 -7.00 -1.58
C LYS A 71 11.54 -6.71 -3.05
N VAL A 72 10.76 -5.77 -3.58
CA VAL A 72 10.82 -5.39 -5.00
C VAL A 72 11.08 -3.89 -5.15
N LEU A 73 11.68 -3.54 -6.29
CA LEU A 73 11.79 -2.17 -6.75
C LEU A 73 10.64 -1.90 -7.73
N CYS A 74 9.86 -0.86 -7.45
CA CYS A 74 8.69 -0.48 -8.24
C CYS A 74 8.82 0.95 -8.76
N ASP A 75 8.34 1.17 -9.98
CA ASP A 75 8.14 2.49 -10.55
C ASP A 75 6.91 3.15 -9.92
N VAL A 76 7.05 4.42 -9.55
CA VAL A 76 5.96 5.16 -8.91
C VAL A 76 5.12 5.86 -9.97
N VAL A 77 3.82 5.53 -10.01
CA VAL A 77 2.88 6.11 -10.96
C VAL A 77 1.58 6.58 -10.28
N PRO A 78 0.91 7.62 -10.80
CA PRO A 78 -0.44 7.99 -10.37
C PRO A 78 -1.48 6.96 -10.86
N MET A 79 -1.80 5.98 -10.00
CA MET A 79 -2.83 4.97 -10.25
C MET A 79 -3.82 4.91 -9.07
N GLU A 80 -5.12 4.80 -9.36
CA GLU A 80 -6.18 4.85 -8.34
C GLU A 80 -6.78 3.47 -7.98
N ALA A 81 -6.85 2.54 -8.92
CA ALA A 81 -7.58 1.28 -8.71
C ALA A 81 -6.78 0.26 -7.89
N ILE A 82 -5.47 0.16 -8.14
CA ILE A 82 -4.59 -0.87 -7.60
C ILE A 82 -3.47 -0.20 -6.81
N ASP A 83 -3.00 -0.85 -5.74
CA ASP A 83 -1.93 -0.32 -4.91
C ASP A 83 -0.55 -0.74 -5.47
N ILE A 84 -0.39 -2.00 -5.91
CA ILE A 84 0.82 -2.57 -6.53
C ILE A 84 0.44 -3.44 -7.74
N LEU A 85 1.13 -3.26 -8.85
CA LEU A 85 1.05 -4.12 -10.03
C LEU A 85 2.44 -4.70 -10.28
N LEU A 86 2.59 -6.00 -10.03
CA LEU A 86 3.83 -6.73 -10.23
C LEU A 86 3.84 -7.30 -11.64
N GLY A 87 4.93 -7.07 -12.35
CA GLY A 87 5.14 -7.71 -13.62
C GLY A 87 5.49 -9.17 -13.48
N ARG A 88 5.82 -9.80 -14.62
CA ARG A 88 6.61 -11.03 -14.58
C ARG A 88 7.73 -10.78 -13.58
N PRO A 89 7.85 -11.61 -12.53
CA PRO A 89 8.93 -11.49 -11.58
C PRO A 89 10.23 -11.55 -12.38
N GLY A 90 10.78 -10.37 -12.70
CA GLY A 90 12.08 -10.25 -13.30
C GLY A 90 13.02 -10.80 -12.23
N GLN A 91 13.72 -11.89 -12.46
CA GLN A 91 14.35 -12.30 -13.70
C GLN A 91 14.44 -13.82 -13.71
N TYR A 92 13.84 -14.48 -14.70
CA TYR A 92 14.18 -15.83 -15.19
C TYR A 92 14.48 -16.93 -14.12
N ASP A 93 13.46 -17.74 -13.87
CA ASP A 93 13.51 -19.13 -13.38
C ASP A 93 13.59 -19.42 -11.86
N HIS A 94 12.53 -19.07 -11.13
CA HIS A 94 12.18 -19.81 -9.90
C HIS A 94 11.53 -21.19 -10.18
N LYS A 95 11.71 -21.76 -11.40
CA LYS A 95 10.96 -22.92 -11.90
C LYS A 95 9.46 -22.75 -11.70
N VAL A 96 8.94 -21.60 -12.16
CA VAL A 96 7.51 -21.30 -12.05
C VAL A 96 6.73 -22.31 -12.87
N THR A 97 6.01 -23.20 -12.20
CA THR A 97 5.12 -24.18 -12.80
C THR A 97 3.72 -23.61 -12.77
N TYR A 98 3.10 -23.43 -13.95
CA TYR A 98 1.69 -23.08 -14.06
C TYR A 98 0.86 -24.34 -14.29
N ASP A 99 -0.05 -24.61 -13.37
CA ASP A 99 -1.09 -25.62 -13.53
C ASP A 99 -2.36 -24.94 -14.06
N GLY A 100 -2.61 -25.12 -15.36
CA GLY A 100 -3.76 -24.55 -16.04
C GLY A 100 -5.11 -25.15 -15.65
N VAL A 101 -5.12 -26.34 -15.03
CA VAL A 101 -6.35 -26.98 -14.55
C VAL A 101 -6.79 -26.35 -13.24
N THR A 102 -5.85 -26.12 -12.31
CA THR A 102 -6.15 -25.54 -11.00
C THR A 102 -5.91 -24.03 -10.92
N ASN A 103 -5.45 -23.42 -12.01
CA ASN A 103 -5.08 -22.00 -12.12
C ASN A 103 -4.07 -21.58 -11.02
N ARG A 104 -3.02 -22.40 -10.83
CA ARG A 104 -2.02 -22.24 -9.77
C ARG A 104 -0.64 -22.01 -10.34
N PHE A 105 0.07 -21.04 -9.76
CA PHE A 105 1.47 -20.79 -10.01
C PHE A 105 2.29 -21.31 -8.83
N SER A 106 3.22 -22.23 -9.09
CA SER A 106 4.12 -22.75 -8.07
C SER A 106 5.56 -22.41 -8.39
N PHE A 107 6.34 -21.97 -7.42
CA PHE A 107 7.74 -21.63 -7.63
C PHE A 107 8.54 -21.83 -6.35
N ILE A 108 9.86 -21.95 -6.45
CA ILE A 108 10.74 -22.07 -5.28
C ILE A 108 11.22 -20.68 -4.89
N HIS A 109 11.00 -20.27 -3.64
CA HIS A 109 11.57 -19.05 -3.08
C HIS A 109 12.28 -19.39 -1.77
N ARG A 110 13.56 -19.02 -1.65
CA ARG A 110 14.41 -19.32 -0.49
C ARG A 110 14.35 -20.81 -0.08
N GLY A 111 14.37 -21.70 -1.06
CA GLY A 111 14.31 -23.17 -0.85
C GLY A 111 12.93 -23.73 -0.51
N GLN A 112 11.89 -22.90 -0.39
CA GLN A 112 10.52 -23.33 -0.09
C GLN A 112 9.63 -23.24 -1.33
N LYS A 113 8.80 -24.25 -1.55
CA LYS A 113 7.78 -24.21 -2.60
C LYS A 113 6.64 -23.29 -2.19
N VAL A 114 6.48 -22.20 -2.92
CA VAL A 114 5.37 -21.26 -2.83
C VAL A 114 4.34 -21.65 -3.88
N THR A 115 3.06 -21.58 -3.52
CA THR A 115 1.96 -21.81 -4.48
C THR A 115 0.95 -20.68 -4.36
N LEU A 116 0.79 -19.91 -5.43
CA LEU A 116 -0.19 -18.86 -5.58
C LEU A 116 -1.36 -19.41 -6.40
N LYS A 117 -2.58 -19.23 -5.90
CA LYS A 117 -3.81 -19.54 -6.64
C LYS A 117 -4.28 -18.25 -7.28
N ALA A 118 -4.44 -18.22 -8.60
CA ALA A 118 -5.12 -17.10 -9.23
C ALA A 118 -6.59 -17.12 -8.83
N LEU A 119 -7.09 -15.96 -8.41
CA LEU A 119 -8.47 -15.80 -7.99
C LEU A 119 -9.38 -15.85 -9.23
N SER A 120 -10.50 -16.55 -9.11
CA SER A 120 -11.58 -16.46 -10.09
C SER A 120 -12.21 -15.05 -10.06
N LEU A 121 -12.87 -14.64 -11.14
CA LEU A 121 -13.54 -13.34 -11.22
C LEU A 121 -14.53 -13.11 -10.06
N LYS A 122 -15.20 -14.16 -9.59
CA LYS A 122 -16.08 -14.13 -8.41
C LYS A 122 -15.30 -13.84 -7.12
N GLU A 123 -14.20 -14.57 -6.89
CA GLU A 123 -13.32 -14.36 -5.73
C GLU A 123 -12.69 -12.95 -5.76
N VAL A 124 -12.27 -12.46 -6.93
CA VAL A 124 -11.75 -11.08 -7.10
C VAL A 124 -12.80 -10.05 -6.71
N ASN A 125 -14.06 -10.23 -7.15
CA ASN A 125 -15.13 -9.29 -6.82
C ASN A 125 -15.44 -9.28 -5.31
N GLU A 126 -15.50 -10.45 -4.67
CA GLU A 126 -15.67 -10.55 -3.23
C GLU A 126 -14.51 -9.90 -2.45
N ASP A 127 -13.27 -10.15 -2.87
CA ASP A 127 -12.09 -9.61 -2.21
C ASP A 127 -11.99 -8.10 -2.40
N HIS A 128 -12.37 -7.57 -3.57
CA HIS A 128 -12.55 -6.13 -3.77
C HIS A 128 -13.59 -5.55 -2.80
N ILE A 129 -14.76 -6.17 -2.63
CA ILE A 129 -15.79 -5.71 -1.69
C ILE A 129 -15.27 -5.76 -0.25
N LYS A 130 -14.66 -6.87 0.18
CA LYS A 130 -14.07 -7.03 1.51
C LYS A 130 -12.99 -5.97 1.77
N MET A 131 -12.14 -5.70 0.78
CA MET A 131 -11.10 -4.67 0.86
C MET A 131 -11.70 -3.28 1.00
N ILE A 132 -12.73 -2.93 0.21
CA ILE A 132 -13.45 -1.65 0.30
C ILE A 132 -14.05 -1.47 1.69
N LEU A 133 -14.74 -2.50 2.20
CA LEU A 133 -15.35 -2.47 3.53
C LEU A 133 -14.31 -2.26 4.64
N ARG A 134 -13.16 -2.94 4.57
CA ARG A 134 -12.08 -2.80 5.54
C ARG A 134 -11.40 -1.42 5.45
N LYS A 135 -11.14 -0.90 4.23
CA LYS A 135 -10.64 0.47 4.02
C LYS A 135 -11.61 1.52 4.60
N ARG A 136 -12.93 1.32 4.49
CA ARG A 136 -13.96 2.17 5.13
C ARG A 136 -13.91 2.10 6.66
N LYS A 137 -13.77 0.91 7.24
CA LYS A 137 -13.61 0.74 8.70
C LYS A 137 -12.36 1.46 9.22
N GLU A 138 -11.23 1.33 8.53
CA GLU A 138 -9.98 2.03 8.88
C GLU A 138 -10.13 3.56 8.81
N ARG A 139 -10.86 4.10 7.83
CA ARG A 139 -11.15 5.55 7.74
C ARG A 139 -11.98 6.03 8.92
N LYS A 140 -13.08 5.32 9.26
CA LYS A 140 -13.95 5.66 10.40
C LYS A 140 -13.17 5.65 11.73
N GLU A 141 -12.31 4.66 11.94
CA GLU A 141 -11.50 4.58 13.15
C GLU A 141 -10.47 5.72 13.25
N LYS A 142 -9.85 6.10 12.13
CA LYS A 142 -8.94 7.26 12.07
C LYS A 142 -9.66 8.56 12.38
N GLU A 143 -10.89 8.74 11.90
CA GLU A 143 -11.73 9.91 12.20
C GLU A 143 -12.10 9.96 13.68
N ARG A 144 -12.48 8.82 14.28
CA ARG A 144 -12.78 8.72 15.70
C ARG A 144 -11.59 9.13 16.58
N LYS A 145 -10.40 8.59 16.30
CA LYS A 145 -9.15 8.97 16.99
C LYS A 145 -8.80 10.45 16.83
N LYS A 146 -9.07 11.05 15.65
CA LYS A 146 -8.88 12.50 15.43
C LYS A 146 -9.84 13.34 16.27
N MET A 147 -11.11 12.91 16.39
CA MET A 147 -12.11 13.59 17.22
C MET A 147 -11.75 13.52 18.70
N GLU A 148 -11.29 12.37 19.19
CA GLU A 148 -10.83 12.19 20.58
C GLU A 148 -9.63 13.07 20.90
N LYS A 149 -8.61 13.09 20.03
CA LYS A 149 -7.46 14.01 20.20
C LYS A 149 -7.92 15.47 20.28
N LYS A 150 -8.81 15.91 19.39
CA LYS A 150 -9.37 17.28 19.43
C LYS A 150 -10.08 17.58 20.75
N LYS A 151 -10.84 16.63 21.31
CA LYS A 151 -11.50 16.78 22.62
C LYS A 151 -10.49 16.92 23.76
N MET A 152 -9.45 16.08 23.78
CA MET A 152 -8.39 16.14 24.78
C MET A 152 -7.63 17.47 24.72
N THR A 153 -7.26 17.95 23.53
CA THR A 153 -6.59 19.26 23.36
C THR A 153 -7.47 20.41 23.83
N LYS A 154 -8.78 20.39 23.51
CA LYS A 154 -9.72 21.41 24.00
C LYS A 154 -9.86 21.39 25.53
N ALA A 155 -9.93 20.20 26.14
CA ALA A 155 -9.99 20.06 27.59
C ALA A 155 -8.71 20.57 28.26
N SER A 156 -7.55 20.24 27.72
CA SER A 156 -6.24 20.67 28.23
C SER A 156 -6.08 22.19 28.15
N ASN A 157 -6.48 22.83 27.03
CA ASN A 157 -6.49 24.29 26.93
C ASN A 157 -7.45 24.93 27.94
N LYS A 158 -8.64 24.36 28.16
CA LYS A 158 -9.61 24.88 29.14
C LYS A 158 -9.08 24.80 30.58
N ILE A 159 -8.31 23.77 30.91
CA ILE A 159 -7.65 23.63 32.22
C ILE A 159 -6.52 24.65 32.39
N SER A 160 -5.71 24.88 31.33
CA SER A 160 -4.66 25.90 31.31
C SER A 160 -5.22 27.32 31.50
N LEU A 161 -6.32 27.67 30.81
CA LEU A 161 -6.98 28.96 31.02
C LEU A 161 -7.51 29.12 32.45
N ARG A 162 -8.10 28.07 33.05
CA ARG A 162 -8.58 28.14 34.44
C ARG A 162 -7.47 28.30 35.48
N THR A 163 -6.34 27.61 35.30
CA THR A 163 -5.21 27.71 36.24
C THR A 163 -4.52 29.08 36.17
N SER A 164 -4.45 29.71 34.98
CA SER A 164 -3.93 31.08 34.84
C SER A 164 -4.75 32.14 35.58
N HIS A 165 -6.08 31.96 35.70
CA HIS A 165 -6.95 32.91 36.40
C HIS A 165 -6.91 32.77 37.93
N ILE A 166 -6.56 31.59 38.45
CA ILE A 166 -6.47 31.34 39.90
C ILE A 166 -5.15 31.92 40.47
N GLY A 167 -4.09 31.99 39.67
CA GLY A 167 -2.78 32.50 40.10
C GLY A 167 -2.68 34.01 40.36
N CYS A 168 -3.65 34.82 39.91
CA CYS A 168 -3.60 36.29 40.09
C CYS A 168 -4.16 36.82 41.42
N HIS A 169 -4.72 35.97 42.29
CA HIS A 169 -5.41 36.43 43.51
C HIS A 169 -4.64 36.24 44.83
N GLN A 170 -3.36 35.86 44.82
CA GLN A 170 -2.59 35.59 46.06
C GLN A 170 -1.31 36.42 46.25
N SER A 171 -1.11 37.51 45.51
CA SER A 171 0.04 38.41 45.73
C SER A 171 -0.45 39.85 45.95
N GLY A 172 -0.75 40.18 47.21
CA GLY A 172 -1.16 41.52 47.63
C GLY A 172 -1.41 41.55 49.14
N GLY A 173 -0.37 41.25 49.91
CA GLY A 173 -0.28 41.54 51.34
C GLY A 173 0.74 42.65 51.56
#